data_AF-A0A1T3WNY2-F1
#
_entry.id   AF-A0A1T3WNY2-F1
#
_cell.length_a   1.000
_cell.length_b   1.000
_cell.length_c   1.000
_cell.angle_alpha   90.00
_cell.angle_beta   90.00
_cell.angle_gamma   90.00
#
_symmetry.space_group_name_H-M   'P 1'
#
loop_
_entity.id
_entity.type
_entity.pdbx_description
1 polymer ?
#
loop_
_entity_poly.entity_id
_entity_poly.type
_entity_poly.pdbx_seq_one_letter_code
_entity_poly.pdbx_strand_id
1 'polypeptide(L)'
;VRADWQALQGAADVYSAAAQNILTTLDAAATTSVTVSERARQLDALLLATTGLSNKGIELLAPNKDNLIKAVNTLRPTVDLLHKYSPTYTCLFTGAKYLLDHGGYEATGGNGKSLILDAAIALGDDPYRYPHHLTVVGAKGGPGGKPSCGSLPIVDDNWPVRQLVTNTGFGTGIDLRPNPGIAFPAYGNYLPVTRAVPEPPSIRNTWGGPAIGPIPYPGAPAYGAQLYAPDGTPLWPGLPPAPPPGAPREPGPTPGSEPFTVLAPGVQPTPLPPTPLPVPAAPGP
;
A
#
# COMPACT_ATOMS: atom_id res chain seq x y z
N VAL A 1 64.58 5.86 80.38
CA VAL A 1 64.69 4.37 80.37
C VAL A 1 63.35 3.69 80.07
N ARG A 2 62.34 3.68 80.96
CA ARG A 2 61.06 2.98 80.67
C ARG A 2 60.29 3.54 79.47
N ALA A 3 60.21 4.88 79.35
CA ALA A 3 59.57 5.54 78.22
C ALA A 3 60.31 5.27 76.90
N ASP A 4 61.64 5.23 76.92
CA ASP A 4 62.46 4.92 75.73
C ASP A 4 62.27 3.47 75.26
N TRP A 5 62.15 2.51 76.20
CA TRP A 5 61.82 1.11 75.87
C TRP A 5 60.40 0.96 75.29
N GLN A 6 59.43 1.71 75.79
CA GLN A 6 58.06 1.71 75.23
C GLN A 6 57.99 2.38 73.85
N ALA A 7 58.75 3.46 73.64
CA ALA A 7 58.85 4.12 72.35
C ALA A 7 59.58 3.23 71.32
N LEU A 8 60.63 2.53 71.74
CA LEU A 8 61.33 1.54 70.90
C LEU A 8 60.39 0.38 70.52
N GLN A 9 59.61 -0.12 71.47
CA GLN A 9 58.61 -1.14 71.22
C GLN A 9 57.55 -0.65 70.23
N GLY A 10 57.00 0.55 70.42
CA GLY A 10 56.02 1.13 69.49
C GLY A 10 56.57 1.37 68.08
N ALA A 11 57.84 1.80 67.97
CA ALA A 11 58.51 1.95 66.67
C ALA A 11 58.73 0.58 66.00
N ALA A 12 59.18 -0.43 66.75
CA ALA A 12 59.36 -1.79 66.25
C ALA A 12 58.03 -2.41 65.79
N ASP A 13 56.94 -2.18 66.52
CA ASP A 13 55.60 -2.67 66.19
C ASP A 13 55.07 -2.03 64.89
N VAL A 14 55.26 -0.72 64.71
CA VAL A 14 54.88 -0.01 63.49
C VAL A 14 55.71 -0.46 62.28
N TYR A 15 57.04 -0.59 62.42
CA TYR A 15 57.90 -1.10 61.35
C TYR A 15 57.61 -2.57 61.04
N SER A 16 57.29 -3.39 62.04
CA SER A 16 56.87 -4.78 61.84
C SER A 16 55.58 -4.88 61.04
N ALA A 17 54.56 -4.10 61.39
CA ALA A 17 53.29 -4.06 60.68
C ALA A 17 53.43 -3.51 59.25
N ALA A 18 54.21 -2.43 59.06
CA ALA A 18 54.49 -1.87 57.74
C ALA A 18 55.31 -2.83 56.87
N ALA A 19 56.31 -3.50 57.44
CA ALA A 19 57.13 -4.48 56.72
C ALA A 19 56.29 -5.63 56.18
N GLN A 20 55.34 -6.16 56.96
CA GLN A 20 54.44 -7.22 56.49
C GLN A 20 53.56 -6.74 55.33
N ASN A 21 52.99 -5.54 55.41
CA ASN A 21 52.18 -4.97 54.32
C ASN A 21 53.01 -4.75 53.04
N ILE A 22 54.25 -4.29 53.17
CA ILE A 22 55.18 -4.11 52.05
C ILE A 22 55.49 -5.47 51.41
N LEU A 23 55.81 -6.49 52.23
CA LEU A 23 56.10 -7.83 51.75
C LEU A 23 54.90 -8.46 51.03
N THR A 24 53.68 -8.32 51.58
CA THR A 24 52.47 -8.81 50.90
C THR A 24 52.19 -8.07 49.59
N THR A 25 52.51 -6.78 49.52
CA THR A 25 52.33 -5.99 48.29
C THR A 25 53.34 -6.41 47.22
N LEU A 26 54.60 -6.63 47.62
CA LEU A 26 55.65 -7.12 46.74
C LEU A 26 55.38 -8.55 46.27
N ASP A 27 54.82 -9.41 47.11
CA ASP A 27 54.43 -10.78 46.77
C ASP A 27 53.25 -10.81 45.78
N ALA A 28 52.24 -9.96 45.99
CA ALA A 28 51.13 -9.79 45.04
C ALA A 28 51.61 -9.22 43.69
N ALA A 29 52.53 -8.25 43.71
CA ALA A 29 53.16 -7.71 42.51
C ALA A 29 53.98 -8.78 41.78
N ALA A 30 54.79 -9.55 42.51
CA ALA A 30 55.58 -10.65 41.95
C ALA A 30 54.70 -11.73 41.33
N THR A 31 53.63 -12.14 42.01
CA THR A 31 52.64 -13.11 41.50
C THR A 31 52.00 -12.61 40.19
N THR A 32 51.66 -11.32 40.14
CA THR A 32 51.10 -10.70 38.94
C THR A 32 52.13 -10.64 37.81
N SER A 33 53.37 -10.22 38.09
CA SER A 33 54.46 -10.19 37.11
C SER A 33 54.79 -11.57 36.55
N VAL A 34 54.82 -12.61 37.40
CA VAL A 34 55.00 -14.00 36.98
C VAL A 34 53.84 -14.44 36.10
N THR A 35 52.60 -14.18 36.52
CA THR A 35 51.42 -14.53 35.71
C THR A 35 51.45 -13.86 34.34
N VAL A 36 51.78 -12.57 34.27
CA VAL A 36 51.90 -11.84 32.99
C VAL A 36 53.04 -12.41 32.14
N SER A 37 54.19 -12.69 32.75
CA SER A 37 55.34 -13.27 32.04
C SER A 37 55.05 -14.68 31.51
N GLU A 38 54.44 -15.54 32.32
CA GLU A 38 54.05 -16.90 31.95
C GLU A 38 52.96 -16.91 30.85
N ARG A 39 52.05 -15.94 30.90
CA ARG A 39 50.94 -15.80 29.95
C ARG A 39 51.24 -14.85 28.78
N ALA A 40 52.45 -14.30 28.70
CA ALA A 40 52.81 -13.28 27.72
C ALA A 40 52.50 -13.71 26.27
N ARG A 41 52.81 -14.97 25.91
CA ARG A 41 52.49 -15.50 24.57
C ARG A 41 50.98 -15.60 24.31
N GLN A 42 50.19 -15.91 25.33
CA GLN A 42 48.74 -16.03 25.21
C GLN A 42 48.09 -14.64 25.07
N LEU A 43 48.61 -13.64 25.80
CA LEU A 43 48.22 -12.24 25.66
C LEU A 43 48.58 -11.68 24.27
N ASP A 44 49.79 -11.95 23.79
CA ASP A 44 50.24 -11.55 22.45
C ASP A 44 49.37 -12.17 21.35
N ALA A 45 49.10 -13.48 21.45
CA ALA A 45 48.20 -14.17 20.52
C ALA A 45 46.78 -13.58 20.53
N LEU A 46 46.24 -13.21 21.70
CA LEU A 46 44.93 -12.58 21.82
C LEU A 46 44.91 -11.19 21.16
N LEU A 47 45.93 -10.36 21.40
CA LEU A 47 46.02 -9.01 20.81
C LEU A 47 46.18 -9.08 19.29
N LEU A 48 47.02 -10.00 18.80
CA LEU A 48 47.17 -10.26 17.37
C LEU A 48 45.87 -10.78 16.75
N ALA A 49 45.19 -11.72 17.39
CA ALA A 49 43.90 -12.23 16.93
C ALA A 49 42.82 -11.14 16.90
N THR A 50 42.77 -10.27 17.92
CA THR A 50 41.82 -9.15 17.99
C THR A 50 42.10 -8.11 16.92
N THR A 51 43.37 -7.78 16.70
CA THR A 51 43.80 -6.88 15.61
C THR A 51 43.48 -7.48 14.25
N GLY A 52 43.76 -8.78 14.07
CA GLY A 52 43.42 -9.53 12.87
C GLY A 52 41.93 -9.53 12.60
N LEU A 53 41.10 -9.83 13.61
CA LEU A 53 39.64 -9.77 13.51
C LEU A 53 39.14 -8.37 13.15
N SER A 54 39.70 -7.34 13.79
CA SER A 54 39.33 -5.94 13.52
C SER A 54 39.68 -5.54 12.09
N ASN A 55 40.89 -5.85 11.63
CA ASN A 55 41.32 -5.59 10.25
C ASN A 55 40.46 -6.36 9.24
N LYS A 56 40.13 -7.62 9.52
CA LYS A 56 39.22 -8.42 8.65
C LYS A 56 37.80 -7.87 8.65
N GLY A 57 37.30 -7.38 9.78
CA GLY A 57 36.03 -6.67 9.86
C GLY A 57 36.02 -5.40 9.01
N ILE A 58 37.09 -4.61 9.06
CA ILE A 58 37.24 -3.39 8.24
C ILE A 58 37.34 -3.74 6.76
N GLU A 59 38.16 -4.72 6.37
CA GLU A 59 38.29 -5.19 4.98
C GLU A 59 36.95 -5.65 4.40
N LEU A 60 36.08 -6.27 5.21
CA LEU A 60 34.75 -6.69 4.79
C LEU A 60 33.76 -5.52 4.70
N LEU A 61 33.69 -4.70 5.75
CA LEU A 61 32.63 -3.69 5.91
C LEU A 61 32.95 -2.38 5.21
N ALA A 62 34.21 -1.91 5.21
CA ALA A 62 34.56 -0.60 4.68
C ALA A 62 34.26 -0.47 3.17
N PRO A 63 34.59 -1.45 2.31
CA PRO A 63 34.24 -1.38 0.89
C PRO A 63 32.74 -1.48 0.62
N ASN A 64 31.97 -2.08 1.54
CA ASN A 64 30.55 -2.38 1.36
C ASN A 64 29.61 -1.43 2.12
N LYS A 65 30.15 -0.54 2.96
CA LYS A 65 29.37 0.37 3.81
C LYS A 65 28.33 1.15 3.02
N ASP A 66 28.75 1.81 1.93
CA ASP A 66 27.86 2.65 1.13
C ASP A 66 26.84 1.83 0.34
N ASN A 67 27.23 0.62 -0.11
CA ASN A 67 26.31 -0.32 -0.76
C ASN A 67 25.22 -0.79 0.20
N LEU A 68 25.57 -1.08 1.46
CA LEU A 68 24.60 -1.48 2.48
C LEU A 68 23.62 -0.35 2.80
N ILE A 69 24.12 0.88 2.99
CA ILE A 69 23.28 2.06 3.21
C ILE A 69 22.34 2.27 2.01
N LYS A 70 22.87 2.17 0.78
CA LYS A 70 22.07 2.29 -0.43
C LYS A 70 20.99 1.20 -0.49
N ALA A 71 21.34 -0.07 -0.25
CA ALA A 71 20.39 -1.17 -0.28
C ALA A 71 19.24 -0.99 0.72
N VAL A 72 19.55 -0.59 1.96
CA VAL A 72 18.53 -0.30 2.99
C VAL A 72 17.63 0.85 2.55
N ASN A 73 18.21 1.95 2.07
CA ASN A 73 17.44 3.12 1.62
C ASN A 73 16.59 2.81 0.38
N THR A 74 17.08 1.96 -0.54
CA THR A 74 16.32 1.52 -1.72
C THR A 74 15.18 0.59 -1.35
N LEU A 75 15.35 -0.29 -0.36
CA LEU A 75 14.30 -1.22 0.09
C LEU A 75 13.25 -0.56 0.97
N ARG A 76 13.61 0.52 1.68
CA ARG A 76 12.73 1.24 2.60
C ARG A 76 11.31 1.50 2.07
N PRO A 77 11.09 2.14 0.90
CA PRO A 77 9.73 2.42 0.42
C PRO A 77 8.88 1.16 0.22
N THR A 78 9.49 0.06 -0.21
CA THR A 78 8.80 -1.23 -0.39
C THR A 78 8.40 -1.84 0.95
N VAL A 79 9.30 -1.81 1.94
CA VAL A 79 9.03 -2.33 3.29
C VAL A 79 8.01 -1.46 4.02
N ASP A 80 8.08 -0.13 3.86
CA ASP A 80 7.10 0.81 4.42
C ASP A 80 5.70 0.54 3.85
N LEU A 81 5.60 0.26 2.54
CA LEU A 81 4.34 -0.11 1.91
C LEU A 81 3.81 -1.46 2.40
N LEU A 82 4.68 -2.48 2.49
CA LEU A 82 4.32 -3.79 3.03
C LEU A 82 3.80 -3.68 4.48
N HIS A 83 4.50 -2.91 5.32
CA HIS A 83 4.11 -2.68 6.70
C HIS A 83 2.75 -1.97 6.78
N LYS A 84 2.54 -0.94 5.94
CA LYS A 84 1.27 -0.20 5.84
C LYS A 84 0.11 -1.13 5.52
N TYR A 85 0.24 -2.00 4.53
CA TYR A 85 -0.84 -2.91 4.09
C TYR A 85 -0.88 -4.24 4.86
N SER A 86 0.07 -4.49 5.78
CA SER A 86 0.17 -5.75 6.52
C SER A 86 -1.14 -6.28 7.13
N PRO A 87 -2.04 -5.44 7.71
CA PRO A 87 -3.29 -5.93 8.30
C PRO A 87 -4.27 -6.50 7.27
N THR A 88 -4.16 -6.09 6.00
CA THR A 88 -5.07 -6.55 4.93
C THR A 88 -4.79 -7.98 4.50
N TYR A 89 -3.55 -8.48 4.66
CA TYR A 89 -3.22 -9.87 4.35
C TYR A 89 -3.94 -10.86 5.25
N THR A 90 -4.10 -10.55 6.54
CA THR A 90 -4.87 -11.41 7.44
C THR A 90 -6.30 -11.54 6.94
N CYS A 91 -6.96 -10.43 6.61
CA CYS A 91 -8.32 -10.45 6.05
C CYS A 91 -8.41 -11.19 4.71
N LEU A 92 -7.40 -11.04 3.84
CA LEU A 92 -7.31 -11.78 2.58
C LEU A 92 -7.27 -13.29 2.82
N PHE A 93 -6.39 -13.76 3.69
CA PHE A 93 -6.21 -15.19 3.93
C PHE A 93 -7.37 -15.79 4.73
N THR A 94 -7.87 -15.10 5.76
CA THR A 94 -9.06 -15.53 6.50
C THR A 94 -10.30 -15.52 5.62
N GLY A 95 -10.47 -14.51 4.76
CA GLY A 95 -11.57 -14.46 3.79
C GLY A 95 -11.48 -15.54 2.73
N ALA A 96 -10.28 -15.84 2.21
CA ALA A 96 -10.07 -16.95 1.30
C ALA A 96 -10.42 -18.30 1.94
N LYS A 97 -10.04 -18.51 3.21
CA LYS A 97 -10.43 -19.71 3.97
C LYS A 97 -11.94 -19.77 4.18
N TYR A 98 -12.57 -18.64 4.54
CA TYR A 98 -14.02 -18.54 4.70
C TYR A 98 -14.74 -18.93 3.41
N LEU A 99 -14.35 -18.34 2.27
CA LEU A 99 -14.89 -18.68 0.95
C LEU A 99 -14.81 -20.17 0.66
N LEU A 100 -13.63 -20.77 0.88
CA LEU A 100 -13.41 -22.19 0.65
C LEU A 100 -14.30 -23.07 1.54
N ASP A 101 -14.43 -22.73 2.81
CA ASP A 101 -15.27 -23.46 3.78
C ASP A 101 -16.78 -23.28 3.54
N HIS A 102 -17.19 -22.18 2.89
CA HIS A 102 -18.59 -21.81 2.67
C HIS A 102 -18.99 -21.92 1.19
N GLY A 103 -18.64 -23.04 0.56
CA GLY A 103 -19.13 -23.40 -0.77
C GLY A 103 -18.17 -23.10 -1.93
N GLY A 104 -17.05 -22.42 -1.69
CA GLY A 104 -16.03 -22.16 -2.72
C GLY A 104 -15.46 -23.45 -3.32
N TYR A 105 -15.19 -24.47 -2.50
CA TYR A 105 -14.74 -25.78 -3.00
C TYR A 105 -15.80 -26.44 -3.90
N GLU A 106 -17.04 -26.51 -3.43
CA GLU A 106 -18.13 -27.16 -4.16
C GLU A 106 -18.45 -26.44 -5.47
N ALA A 107 -18.38 -25.11 -5.46
CA ALA A 107 -18.65 -24.28 -6.62
C ALA A 107 -17.69 -24.56 -7.78
N THR A 108 -16.39 -24.74 -7.52
CA THR A 108 -15.38 -24.94 -8.57
C THR A 108 -15.10 -26.41 -8.89
N GLY A 109 -16.07 -27.31 -8.69
CA GLY A 109 -15.92 -28.73 -9.02
C GLY A 109 -15.34 -29.62 -7.92
N GLY A 110 -15.19 -29.11 -6.69
CA GLY A 110 -14.79 -29.90 -5.52
C GLY A 110 -15.82 -30.98 -5.13
N ASN A 111 -17.03 -30.92 -5.68
CA ASN A 111 -18.03 -32.00 -5.60
C ASN A 111 -17.83 -33.13 -6.64
N GLY A 112 -16.78 -33.02 -7.47
CA GLY A 112 -16.36 -34.03 -8.45
C GLY A 112 -17.19 -34.11 -9.73
N LYS A 113 -18.20 -33.26 -9.93
CA LYS A 113 -19.13 -33.41 -11.06
C LYS A 113 -19.70 -32.12 -11.66
N SER A 114 -19.64 -30.98 -10.99
CA SER A 114 -20.28 -29.76 -11.51
C SER A 114 -19.53 -28.49 -11.11
N LEU A 115 -19.59 -27.49 -11.99
CA LEU A 115 -19.28 -26.09 -11.66
C LEU A 115 -20.60 -25.40 -11.32
N ILE A 116 -20.72 -24.83 -10.12
CA ILE A 116 -21.90 -24.06 -9.70
C ILE A 116 -21.61 -22.60 -10.04
N LEU A 117 -22.41 -22.03 -10.95
CA LEU A 117 -22.29 -20.66 -11.39
C LEU A 117 -23.61 -19.93 -11.14
N ASP A 118 -23.50 -18.73 -10.57
CA ASP A 118 -24.54 -17.72 -10.68
C ASP A 118 -24.17 -16.80 -11.85
N ALA A 119 -25.03 -16.73 -12.85
CA ALA A 119 -24.78 -15.99 -14.07
C ALA A 119 -25.93 -15.02 -14.34
N ALA A 120 -25.59 -13.75 -14.51
CA ALA A 120 -26.52 -12.71 -14.91
C ALA A 120 -26.15 -12.19 -16.30
N ILE A 121 -27.16 -11.91 -17.12
CA ILE A 121 -26.99 -11.12 -18.33
C ILE A 121 -26.93 -9.66 -17.89
N ALA A 122 -25.72 -9.12 -17.79
CA ALA A 122 -25.51 -7.70 -17.57
C ALA A 122 -25.73 -6.91 -18.86
N LEU A 123 -26.21 -5.68 -18.73
CA LEU A 123 -26.15 -4.72 -19.84
C LEU A 123 -24.70 -4.31 -20.05
N GLY A 124 -24.31 -4.07 -21.30
CA GLY A 124 -22.93 -3.70 -21.62
C GLY A 124 -22.49 -2.42 -20.92
N ASP A 125 -21.25 -2.42 -20.43
CA ASP A 125 -20.58 -1.24 -19.89
C ASP A 125 -20.19 -0.26 -21.00
N ASP A 126 -20.00 1.00 -20.63
CA ASP A 126 -19.50 2.01 -21.57
C ASP A 126 -18.02 1.73 -21.91
N PRO A 127 -17.60 1.85 -23.19
CA PRO A 127 -16.24 1.58 -23.58
C PRO A 127 -15.31 2.66 -23.06
N TYR A 128 -14.03 2.32 -23.04
CA TYR A 128 -12.96 3.26 -22.72
C TYR A 128 -13.01 4.52 -23.61
N ARG A 129 -12.94 5.70 -22.99
CA ARG A 129 -12.91 6.99 -23.70
C ARG A 129 -11.65 7.76 -23.35
N TYR A 130 -10.77 7.91 -24.34
CA TYR A 130 -9.67 8.86 -24.23
C TYR A 130 -10.20 10.30 -24.40
N PRO A 131 -9.70 11.29 -23.63
CA PRO A 131 -8.78 11.17 -22.50
C PRO A 131 -9.49 10.94 -21.14
N HIS A 132 -10.82 10.83 -21.12
CA HIS A 132 -11.63 10.77 -19.91
C HIS A 132 -11.29 9.61 -18.96
N HIS A 133 -10.88 8.46 -19.49
CA HIS A 133 -10.56 7.25 -18.71
C HIS A 133 -9.04 7.04 -18.55
N LEU A 134 -8.23 8.08 -18.74
CA LEU A 134 -6.79 7.96 -18.47
C LEU A 134 -6.55 7.53 -17.03
N THR A 135 -5.65 6.57 -16.85
CA THR A 135 -5.36 6.01 -15.53
C THR A 135 -4.83 7.10 -14.61
N VAL A 136 -5.43 7.20 -13.43
CA VAL A 136 -5.00 8.12 -12.37
C VAL A 136 -4.36 7.30 -11.25
N VAL A 137 -3.12 7.64 -10.87
CA VAL A 137 -2.47 7.05 -9.69
C VAL A 137 -2.90 7.84 -8.44
N GLY A 138 -4.20 7.78 -8.14
CA GLY A 138 -4.83 8.53 -7.05
C GLY A 138 -5.59 7.67 -6.05
N ALA A 139 -5.74 6.37 -6.32
CA ALA A 139 -6.48 5.45 -5.47
C ALA A 139 -5.93 5.46 -4.04
N LYS A 140 -6.84 5.54 -3.08
CA LYS A 140 -6.56 5.37 -1.66
C LYS A 140 -7.39 4.17 -1.19
N GLY A 141 -6.80 3.31 -0.37
CA GLY A 141 -7.55 2.22 0.25
C GLY A 141 -8.58 2.78 1.24
N GLY A 142 -9.62 1.99 1.55
CA GLY A 142 -10.48 2.08 2.73
C GLY A 142 -10.99 3.44 3.25
N PRO A 143 -11.77 3.42 4.34
CA PRO A 143 -12.18 4.64 5.03
C PRO A 143 -10.96 5.50 5.45
N GLY A 144 -11.02 6.80 5.18
CA GLY A 144 -9.95 7.76 5.51
C GLY A 144 -8.65 7.58 4.72
N GLY A 145 -8.65 6.81 3.62
CA GLY A 145 -7.46 6.58 2.81
C GLY A 145 -6.48 5.55 3.36
N LYS A 146 -6.90 4.78 4.39
CA LYS A 146 -6.11 3.74 5.05
C LYS A 146 -6.42 2.35 4.47
N PRO A 147 -5.48 1.40 4.52
CA PRO A 147 -5.77 0.00 4.20
C PRO A 147 -6.98 -0.50 4.98
N SER A 148 -7.91 -1.17 4.30
CA SER A 148 -9.14 -1.70 4.87
C SER A 148 -9.44 -3.07 4.28
N CYS A 149 -10.07 -3.92 5.09
CA CYS A 149 -10.53 -5.24 4.68
C CYS A 149 -11.84 -5.19 3.88
N GLY A 150 -12.50 -4.02 3.80
CA GLY A 150 -13.80 -3.90 3.16
C GLY A 150 -14.80 -4.85 3.84
N SER A 151 -15.43 -5.73 3.05
CA SER A 151 -16.33 -6.77 3.55
C SER A 151 -15.63 -8.07 3.96
N LEU A 152 -14.29 -8.15 3.91
CA LEU A 152 -13.57 -9.35 4.37
C LEU A 152 -13.40 -9.34 5.90
N PRO A 153 -13.33 -10.52 6.55
CA PRO A 153 -13.29 -11.86 5.95
C PRO A 153 -14.67 -12.47 5.61
N ILE A 154 -15.75 -11.99 6.24
CA ILE A 154 -17.11 -12.51 6.06
C ILE A 154 -17.89 -11.52 5.20
N VAL A 155 -18.03 -11.84 3.91
CA VAL A 155 -18.69 -10.94 2.94
C VAL A 155 -20.20 -10.84 3.15
N ASP A 156 -20.79 -11.85 3.79
CA ASP A 156 -22.24 -11.98 4.01
C ASP A 156 -22.80 -10.86 4.90
N ASP A 157 -22.01 -10.42 5.89
CA ASP A 157 -22.38 -9.37 6.84
C ASP A 157 -22.61 -8.00 6.18
N ASN A 158 -22.12 -7.83 4.95
CA ASN A 158 -22.19 -6.57 4.20
C ASN A 158 -22.70 -6.77 2.77
N TRP A 159 -23.55 -7.78 2.56
CA TRP A 159 -24.23 -8.01 1.28
C TRP A 159 -25.43 -7.07 1.10
N PRO A 160 -25.64 -6.47 -0.09
CA PRO A 160 -24.78 -6.51 -1.28
C PRO A 160 -23.49 -5.69 -1.11
N VAL A 161 -22.38 -6.25 -1.59
CA VAL A 161 -21.07 -5.57 -1.54
C VAL A 161 -21.13 -4.30 -2.38
N ARG A 162 -20.85 -3.17 -1.74
CA ARG A 162 -20.85 -1.86 -2.41
C ARG A 162 -19.56 -1.68 -3.22
N GLN A 163 -19.70 -1.14 -4.43
CA GLN A 163 -18.54 -0.72 -5.21
C GLN A 163 -17.78 0.38 -4.47
N LEU A 164 -16.46 0.21 -4.33
CA LEU A 164 -15.59 1.26 -3.82
C LEU A 164 -15.17 2.18 -4.97
N VAL A 165 -15.67 3.41 -4.94
CA VAL A 165 -15.21 4.46 -5.88
C VAL A 165 -13.78 4.84 -5.51
N THR A 166 -12.86 4.70 -6.46
CA THR A 166 -11.45 5.02 -6.27
C THR A 166 -10.98 6.02 -7.33
N ASN A 167 -10.00 6.86 -6.98
CA ASN A 167 -9.42 7.81 -7.92
C ASN A 167 -8.40 7.12 -8.85
N THR A 168 -8.91 6.23 -9.70
CA THR A 168 -8.13 5.46 -10.71
C THR A 168 -8.34 5.98 -12.12
N GLY A 169 -9.18 6.99 -12.31
CA GLY A 169 -9.61 7.45 -13.63
C GLY A 169 -10.75 6.62 -14.24
N PHE A 170 -11.33 5.69 -13.48
CA PHE A 170 -12.45 4.84 -13.92
C PHE A 170 -13.45 4.64 -12.77
N GLY A 171 -14.74 4.50 -13.09
CA GLY A 171 -15.75 4.07 -12.12
C GLY A 171 -16.22 5.16 -11.15
N THR A 172 -16.06 6.43 -11.51
CA THR A 172 -16.59 7.58 -10.74
C THR A 172 -18.01 7.96 -11.17
N GLY A 173 -18.53 7.36 -12.24
CA GLY A 173 -19.87 7.59 -12.76
C GLY A 173 -20.58 6.30 -13.11
N ILE A 174 -21.26 6.29 -14.25
CA ILE A 174 -21.99 5.15 -14.81
C ILE A 174 -21.10 4.12 -15.52
N ASP A 175 -19.78 4.29 -15.47
CA ASP A 175 -18.85 3.31 -16.03
C ASP A 175 -19.03 1.94 -15.37
N LEU A 176 -19.45 1.92 -14.09
CA LEU A 176 -20.14 0.77 -13.49
C LEU A 176 -21.64 1.05 -13.51
N ARG A 177 -22.38 0.41 -14.41
CA ARG A 177 -23.80 0.70 -14.60
C ARG A 177 -24.66 0.28 -13.39
N PRO A 178 -25.24 1.24 -12.62
CA PRO A 178 -26.17 0.91 -11.54
C PRO A 178 -27.64 0.87 -12.02
N ASN A 179 -27.89 1.16 -13.31
CA ASN A 179 -29.22 1.31 -13.87
C ASN A 179 -29.37 0.52 -15.19
N PRO A 180 -30.61 0.12 -15.55
CA PRO A 180 -30.87 -0.66 -16.76
C PRO A 180 -30.88 0.17 -18.06
N GLY A 181 -30.26 1.36 -18.09
CA GLY A 181 -30.24 2.25 -19.25
C GLY A 181 -29.39 1.71 -20.42
N ILE A 182 -29.55 2.32 -21.60
CA ILE A 182 -28.79 1.94 -22.82
C ILE A 182 -27.34 2.44 -22.74
N ALA A 183 -26.41 1.54 -23.08
CA ALA A 183 -25.06 1.73 -23.64
C ALA A 183 -24.74 3.15 -24.16
N PHE A 184 -23.62 3.76 -23.82
CA PHE A 184 -23.00 4.73 -24.72
C PHE A 184 -21.68 4.17 -25.25
N PRO A 185 -21.49 3.98 -26.56
CA PRO A 185 -22.47 4.16 -27.63
C PRO A 185 -23.60 3.12 -27.54
N ALA A 186 -24.75 3.44 -28.13
CA ALA A 186 -25.94 2.58 -28.01
C ALA A 186 -25.75 1.25 -28.75
N TYR A 187 -25.19 1.29 -29.95
CA TYR A 187 -24.77 0.10 -30.68
C TYR A 187 -23.74 0.44 -31.77
N GLY A 188 -22.88 -0.52 -32.08
CA GLY A 188 -21.99 -0.51 -33.24
C GLY A 188 -22.47 -1.49 -34.31
N ASN A 189 -22.59 -1.04 -35.54
CA ASN A 189 -22.84 -1.89 -36.70
C ASN A 189 -21.55 -2.09 -37.49
N TYR A 190 -20.96 -3.28 -37.33
CA TYR A 190 -19.73 -3.71 -38.02
C TYR A 190 -20.00 -4.44 -39.33
N LEU A 191 -21.25 -4.86 -39.58
CA LEU A 191 -21.64 -5.58 -40.79
C LEU A 191 -21.53 -4.77 -42.12
N PRO A 192 -21.44 -3.42 -42.16
CA PRO A 192 -21.25 -2.72 -43.44
C PRO A 192 -19.97 -3.09 -44.18
N VAL A 193 -18.95 -3.62 -43.48
CA VAL A 193 -17.72 -4.11 -44.11
C VAL A 193 -17.95 -5.37 -44.97
N THR A 194 -19.06 -6.08 -44.76
CA THR A 194 -19.42 -7.29 -45.53
C THR A 194 -20.33 -7.00 -46.72
N ARG A 195 -20.57 -5.73 -47.06
CA ARG A 195 -21.34 -5.34 -48.25
C ARG A 195 -20.53 -5.57 -49.53
N ALA A 196 -21.23 -5.71 -50.67
CA ALA A 196 -20.59 -5.84 -51.98
C ALA A 196 -19.66 -4.66 -52.33
N VAL A 197 -20.02 -3.46 -51.85
CA VAL A 197 -19.11 -2.32 -51.74
C VAL A 197 -18.90 -2.07 -50.24
N PRO A 198 -17.72 -2.39 -49.69
CA PRO A 198 -17.49 -2.26 -48.26
C PRO A 198 -17.62 -0.82 -47.77
N GLU A 199 -18.35 -0.65 -46.67
CA GLU A 199 -18.48 0.62 -45.96
C GLU A 199 -17.84 0.54 -44.57
N PRO A 200 -17.34 1.66 -44.00
CA PRO A 200 -16.82 1.67 -42.64
C PRO A 200 -17.89 1.27 -41.60
N PRO A 201 -17.51 0.64 -40.48
CA PRO A 201 -18.40 0.42 -39.35
C PRO A 201 -19.04 1.73 -38.88
N SER A 202 -20.31 1.65 -38.47
CA SER A 202 -21.04 2.81 -37.96
C SER A 202 -21.35 2.64 -36.48
N ILE A 203 -21.07 3.66 -35.68
CA ILE A 203 -21.40 3.72 -34.25
C ILE A 203 -22.54 4.72 -34.07
N ARG A 204 -23.58 4.34 -33.33
CA ARG A 204 -24.77 5.16 -33.11
C ARG A 204 -24.86 5.63 -31.67
N ASN A 205 -25.48 6.79 -31.47
CA ASN A 205 -25.53 7.51 -30.20
C ASN A 205 -24.12 7.83 -29.65
N THR A 206 -23.40 8.73 -30.33
CA THR A 206 -22.07 9.24 -29.91
C THR A 206 -22.14 10.58 -29.17
N TRP A 207 -23.34 11.08 -28.87
CA TRP A 207 -23.52 12.41 -28.26
C TRP A 207 -24.52 12.47 -27.10
N GLY A 208 -25.39 11.46 -26.92
CA GLY A 208 -26.48 11.50 -25.93
C GLY A 208 -26.11 11.06 -24.52
N GLY A 209 -24.87 10.59 -24.30
CA GLY A 209 -24.48 9.97 -23.05
C GLY A 209 -25.31 8.72 -22.73
N PRO A 210 -25.17 8.19 -21.51
CA PRO A 210 -25.95 7.07 -21.01
C PRO A 210 -27.40 7.49 -20.81
N ALA A 211 -28.35 6.58 -21.04
CA ALA A 211 -29.75 6.85 -20.69
C ALA A 211 -29.88 7.13 -19.18
N ILE A 212 -30.62 8.20 -18.84
CA ILE A 212 -30.97 8.50 -17.45
C ILE A 212 -31.76 7.32 -16.90
N GLY A 213 -31.23 6.67 -15.86
CA GLY A 213 -31.90 5.56 -15.19
C GLY A 213 -33.23 5.99 -14.57
N PRO A 214 -34.10 5.03 -14.19
CA PRO A 214 -35.33 5.36 -13.46
C PRO A 214 -35.01 6.13 -12.18
N ILE A 215 -35.87 7.09 -11.83
CA ILE A 215 -35.77 7.85 -10.57
C ILE A 215 -35.84 6.83 -9.42
N PRO A 216 -34.78 6.67 -8.61
CA PRO A 216 -34.72 5.58 -7.63
C PRO A 216 -35.70 5.78 -6.46
N TYR A 217 -36.08 7.04 -6.17
CA TYR A 217 -37.08 7.41 -5.15
C TYR A 217 -37.60 8.85 -5.39
N PRO A 218 -38.80 9.21 -4.90
CA PRO A 218 -39.33 10.57 -5.02
C PRO A 218 -38.37 11.61 -4.42
N GLY A 219 -38.03 12.64 -5.19
CA GLY A 219 -37.06 13.68 -4.78
C GLY A 219 -35.59 13.28 -4.92
N ALA A 220 -35.28 12.17 -5.61
CA ALA A 220 -33.92 11.78 -5.90
C ALA A 220 -33.20 12.84 -6.77
N PRO A 221 -31.88 13.03 -6.58
CA PRO A 221 -31.08 13.90 -7.40
C PRO A 221 -31.22 13.57 -8.89
N ALA A 222 -31.27 14.61 -9.73
CA ALA A 222 -31.09 14.43 -11.16
C ALA A 222 -29.74 13.76 -11.46
N TYR A 223 -29.67 13.03 -12.56
CA TYR A 223 -28.44 12.36 -12.97
C TYR A 223 -27.29 13.38 -13.13
N GLY A 224 -26.14 13.10 -12.50
CA GLY A 224 -24.98 14.01 -12.49
C GLY A 224 -25.12 15.22 -11.55
N ALA A 225 -26.21 15.34 -10.79
CA ALA A 225 -26.35 16.39 -9.79
C ALA A 225 -25.32 16.23 -8.68
N GLN A 226 -24.85 17.37 -8.17
CA GLN A 226 -23.98 17.39 -7.01
C GLN A 226 -24.74 16.80 -5.81
N LEU A 227 -24.19 15.73 -5.23
CA LEU A 227 -24.80 15.02 -4.10
C LEU A 227 -24.48 15.68 -2.75
N TYR A 228 -23.30 16.27 -2.64
CA TYR A 228 -22.78 16.90 -1.42
C TYR A 228 -22.24 18.29 -1.72
N ALA A 229 -22.49 19.25 -0.83
CA ALA A 229 -21.84 20.56 -0.86
C ALA A 229 -20.31 20.42 -0.64
N PRO A 230 -19.51 21.47 -0.95
CA PRO A 230 -18.05 21.42 -0.78
C PRO A 230 -17.58 21.10 0.65
N ASP A 231 -18.43 21.35 1.64
CA ASP A 231 -18.22 21.04 3.06
C ASP A 231 -18.64 19.60 3.45
N GLY A 232 -19.15 18.81 2.50
CA GLY A 232 -19.65 17.45 2.71
C GLY A 232 -21.11 17.35 3.15
N THR A 233 -21.83 18.48 3.24
CA THR A 233 -23.26 18.48 3.62
C THR A 233 -24.11 17.79 2.54
N PRO A 234 -24.98 16.82 2.88
CA PRO A 234 -25.85 16.17 1.91
C PRO A 234 -26.85 17.18 1.32
N LEU A 235 -26.94 17.25 -0.02
CA LEU A 235 -27.84 18.15 -0.72
C LEU A 235 -29.22 17.55 -1.00
N TRP A 236 -29.39 16.25 -0.75
CA TRP A 236 -30.61 15.50 -1.08
C TRP A 236 -31.07 14.62 0.09
N PRO A 237 -32.38 14.42 0.28
CA PRO A 237 -32.91 13.58 1.35
C PRO A 237 -32.41 12.13 1.26
N GLY A 238 -32.07 11.53 2.41
CA GLY A 238 -31.68 10.12 2.50
C GLY A 238 -30.22 9.82 2.12
N LEU A 239 -29.42 10.83 1.76
CA LEU A 239 -27.98 10.66 1.58
C LEU A 239 -27.27 10.51 2.95
N PRO A 240 -26.38 9.50 3.11
CA PRO A 240 -25.55 9.40 4.31
C PRO A 240 -24.57 10.59 4.38
N PRO A 241 -24.01 10.93 5.55
CA PRO A 241 -22.94 11.92 5.62
C PRO A 241 -21.81 11.61 4.65
N ALA A 242 -21.26 12.63 3.99
CA ALA A 242 -20.09 12.43 3.14
C ALA A 242 -18.98 11.76 3.97
N PRO A 243 -18.33 10.69 3.45
CA PRO A 243 -17.19 10.13 4.14
C PRO A 243 -16.11 11.20 4.32
N PRO A 244 -15.38 11.21 5.44
CA PRO A 244 -14.34 12.20 5.67
C PRO A 244 -13.34 12.16 4.51
N PRO A 245 -12.80 13.32 4.09
CA PRO A 245 -11.78 13.37 3.06
C PRO A 245 -10.67 12.37 3.36
N GLY A 246 -10.26 11.62 2.34
CA GLY A 246 -9.14 10.70 2.49
C GLY A 246 -7.87 11.44 2.93
N ALA A 247 -6.96 10.73 3.60
CA ALA A 247 -5.68 11.31 3.98
C ALA A 247 -4.95 11.93 2.76
N PRO A 248 -4.25 13.06 2.94
CA PRO A 248 -3.41 13.64 1.90
C PRO A 248 -2.45 12.61 1.31
N ARG A 249 -2.02 12.84 0.07
CA ARG A 249 -1.00 11.99 -0.56
C ARG A 249 0.26 11.98 0.32
N GLU A 250 0.77 10.79 0.61
CA GLU A 250 2.06 10.66 1.31
C GLU A 250 3.16 11.35 0.47
N PRO A 251 4.06 12.12 1.11
CA PRO A 251 5.19 12.73 0.42
C PRO A 251 6.09 11.66 -0.21
N GLY A 252 6.53 11.85 -1.46
CA GLY A 252 7.47 10.95 -2.12
C GLY A 252 7.50 11.07 -3.63
N PRO A 253 8.46 10.40 -4.32
CA PRO A 253 8.49 10.33 -5.77
C PRO A 253 7.20 9.73 -6.31
N THR A 254 6.76 10.23 -7.46
CA THR A 254 5.49 9.84 -8.07
C THR A 254 5.72 9.25 -9.46
N PRO A 255 6.24 8.03 -9.59
CA PRO A 255 6.43 7.40 -10.89
C PRO A 255 5.11 7.43 -11.68
N GLY A 256 5.16 7.88 -12.94
CA GLY A 256 3.98 7.95 -13.82
C GLY A 256 3.16 9.24 -13.74
N SER A 257 3.62 10.29 -13.05
CA SER A 257 3.02 11.64 -13.14
C SER A 257 3.56 12.48 -14.31
N GLU A 258 4.35 11.87 -15.20
CA GLU A 258 4.89 12.53 -16.38
C GLU A 258 3.80 12.75 -17.45
N PRO A 259 3.93 13.79 -18.30
CA PRO A 259 2.98 14.01 -19.39
C PRO A 259 2.91 12.78 -20.31
N PHE A 260 1.72 12.18 -20.44
CA PHE A 260 1.50 11.06 -21.34
C PHE A 260 1.22 11.57 -22.76
N THR A 261 2.11 11.24 -23.69
CA THR A 261 1.91 11.49 -25.13
C THR A 261 1.36 10.22 -25.78
N VAL A 262 0.16 10.30 -26.36
CA VAL A 262 -0.44 9.19 -27.10
C VAL A 262 0.38 8.94 -28.38
N LEU A 263 1.10 7.82 -28.42
CA LEU A 263 1.93 7.45 -29.58
C LEU A 263 1.12 7.11 -30.84
N ALA A 264 -0.16 6.77 -30.69
CA ALA A 264 -1.08 6.50 -31.79
C ALA A 264 -2.52 6.91 -31.40
N PRO A 265 -2.96 8.14 -31.70
CA PRO A 265 -4.36 8.51 -31.49
C PRO A 265 -5.24 7.62 -32.37
N GLY A 266 -6.16 6.87 -31.75
CA GLY A 266 -7.10 6.02 -32.48
C GLY A 266 -7.92 6.83 -33.48
N VAL A 267 -8.31 6.20 -34.60
CA VAL A 267 -9.19 6.82 -35.61
C VAL A 267 -10.51 7.17 -34.94
N GLN A 268 -10.87 8.46 -34.94
CA GLN A 268 -12.18 8.92 -34.47
C GLN A 268 -13.25 8.27 -35.36
N PRO A 269 -14.16 7.43 -34.81
CA PRO A 269 -15.27 6.91 -35.59
C PRO A 269 -16.06 8.09 -36.16
N THR A 270 -16.45 8.06 -37.43
CA THR A 270 -17.24 9.13 -38.06
C THR A 270 -18.51 9.36 -37.23
N PRO A 271 -18.60 10.46 -36.46
CA PRO A 271 -19.80 10.75 -35.71
C PRO A 271 -20.83 11.24 -36.72
N LEU A 272 -21.97 10.57 -36.84
CA LEU A 272 -23.10 11.25 -37.47
C LEU A 272 -23.53 12.40 -36.55
N PRO A 273 -23.71 13.63 -37.07
CA PRO A 273 -24.18 14.75 -36.27
C PRO A 273 -25.56 14.43 -35.68
N PRO A 274 -25.84 14.82 -34.43
CA PRO A 274 -27.16 14.66 -33.84
C PRO A 274 -28.14 15.63 -34.52
N THR A 275 -29.16 15.08 -35.18
CA THR A 275 -30.31 15.83 -35.69
C THR A 275 -31.54 15.47 -34.84
N PRO A 276 -32.09 16.38 -34.00
CA PRO A 276 -31.65 17.72 -33.60
C PRO A 276 -30.91 17.77 -32.23
N LEU A 277 -30.25 18.91 -31.96
CA LEU A 277 -29.57 19.24 -30.71
C LEU A 277 -30.55 19.30 -29.52
N PRO A 278 -30.21 18.80 -28.32
CA PRO A 278 -30.95 19.11 -27.10
C PRO A 278 -30.90 20.62 -26.84
N VAL A 279 -32.05 21.26 -26.81
CA VAL A 279 -32.18 22.65 -26.35
C VAL A 279 -31.94 22.63 -24.84
N PRO A 280 -31.00 23.43 -24.28
CA PRO A 280 -30.87 23.58 -22.85
C PRO A 280 -32.23 23.96 -22.26
N ALA A 281 -32.68 23.26 -21.21
CA ALA A 281 -33.88 23.65 -20.49
C ALA A 281 -33.71 25.10 -20.06
N ALA A 282 -34.56 25.99 -20.58
CA ALA A 282 -34.66 27.34 -20.05
C ALA A 282 -34.98 27.24 -18.56
N PRO A 283 -34.36 28.04 -17.68
CA PRO A 283 -34.79 28.10 -16.30
C PRO A 283 -36.28 28.44 -16.30
N GLY A 284 -37.08 27.57 -15.68
CA GLY A 284 -38.51 27.81 -15.48
C GLY A 284 -38.72 29.07 -14.62
N PRO A 285 -39.91 29.68 -14.67
CA PRO A 285 -40.24 30.87 -13.91
C PRO A 285 -40.09 30.69 -12.39
#